data_AF-A0A8E0I447-F1
#
_entry.id   AF-A0A8E0I447-F1
#
_cell.length_a   1.000
_cell.length_b   1.000
_cell.length_c   1.000
_cell.angle_alpha   90.00
_cell.angle_beta   90.00
_cell.angle_gamma   90.00
#
_symmetry.space_group_name_H-M   'P 1'
#
loop_
_entity.id
_entity.type
_entity.pdbx_description
1 polymer ?
#
loop_
_entity_poly.entity_id
_entity_poly.type
_entity_poly.pdbx_seq_one_letter_code
_entity_poly.pdbx_strand_id
1 'polypeptide(L)'
;MPTYNNPEFKADLATIADRANCRLIVSNQYTRPEDTIAAYAVCSRTAKLKSQPTHVTMCEDAFFDLMLAQVDHAEILPFFINPAVKALMDHDAENKTELLPTMDAYLESGENLTHTARQLFIHLNTLRYRLKHISDITGIDLKDAETCFKLGASFKVRRYLNHNKLTFTR
;
A
#
# COMPACT_ATOMS: atom_id res chain seq x y z
N MET A 1 -7.16 27.19 9.46
CA MET A 1 -6.32 26.56 8.43
C MET A 1 -6.85 25.15 8.23
N PRO A 2 -7.15 24.71 7.00
CA PRO A 2 -7.54 23.32 6.77
C PRO A 2 -6.43 22.41 7.31
N THR A 3 -6.81 21.35 8.01
CA THR A 3 -5.86 20.37 8.56
C THR A 3 -5.21 19.63 7.39
N TYR A 4 -3.89 19.60 7.36
CA TYR A 4 -3.11 18.92 6.32
C TYR A 4 -3.62 17.49 6.07
N ASN A 5 -3.71 17.11 4.79
CA ASN A 5 -4.08 15.78 4.31
C ASN A 5 -5.48 15.26 4.71
N ASN A 6 -6.38 16.14 5.20
CA ASN A 6 -7.78 15.78 5.44
C ASN A 6 -8.60 15.76 4.11
N PRO A 7 -9.81 15.17 4.10
CA PRO A 7 -10.63 15.09 2.88
C PRO A 7 -10.99 16.43 2.25
N GLU A 8 -11.27 17.46 3.07
CA GLU A 8 -11.61 18.81 2.62
C GLU A 8 -10.42 19.46 1.89
N PHE A 9 -9.23 19.38 2.48
CA PHE A 9 -7.97 19.85 1.90
C PHE A 9 -7.68 19.18 0.56
N LYS A 10 -7.89 17.86 0.45
CA LYS A 10 -7.74 17.15 -0.83
C LYS A 10 -8.76 17.63 -1.88
N ALA A 11 -10.00 17.90 -1.48
CA ALA A 11 -11.06 18.38 -2.37
C ALA A 11 -10.78 19.80 -2.89
N ASP A 12 -10.26 20.69 -2.04
CA ASP A 12 -9.84 22.03 -2.43
C ASP A 12 -8.72 21.99 -3.48
N LEU A 13 -7.70 21.16 -3.22
CA LEU A 13 -6.60 20.95 -4.17
C LEU A 13 -7.09 20.36 -5.49
N ALA A 14 -8.05 19.44 -5.46
CA ALA A 14 -8.63 18.86 -6.67
C ALA A 14 -9.35 19.95 -7.49
N THR A 15 -10.11 20.82 -6.83
CA THR A 15 -10.75 21.97 -7.50
C THR A 15 -9.74 22.91 -8.14
N ILE A 16 -8.59 23.16 -7.50
CA ILE A 16 -7.51 23.98 -8.05
C ILE A 16 -6.87 23.28 -9.27
N ALA A 17 -6.57 21.99 -9.14
CA ALA A 17 -5.98 21.16 -10.20
C ALA A 17 -6.86 21.16 -11.46
N ASP A 18 -8.18 20.97 -11.29
CA ASP A 18 -9.16 20.97 -12.36
C ASP A 18 -9.22 22.33 -13.08
N ARG A 19 -9.29 23.43 -12.31
CA ARG A 19 -9.33 24.79 -12.87
C ARG A 19 -8.06 25.16 -13.62
N ALA A 20 -6.91 24.70 -13.14
CA ALA A 20 -5.62 24.95 -13.77
C ALA A 20 -5.28 23.94 -14.88
N ASN A 21 -6.13 22.93 -15.10
CA ASN A 21 -5.88 21.80 -15.98
C ASN A 21 -4.48 21.19 -15.78
N CYS A 22 -4.13 20.95 -14.53
CA CYS A 22 -2.81 20.46 -14.16
C CYS A 22 -2.90 19.36 -13.11
N ARG A 23 -1.80 18.65 -12.93
CA ARG A 23 -1.63 17.69 -11.84
C ARG A 23 -0.86 18.34 -10.71
N LEU A 24 -1.35 18.18 -9.48
CA LEU A 24 -0.68 18.63 -8.27
C LEU A 24 0.01 17.47 -7.56
N ILE A 25 1.28 17.69 -7.19
CA ILE A 25 2.05 16.79 -6.32
C ILE A 25 2.42 17.58 -5.07
N VAL A 26 1.97 17.10 -3.92
CA VAL A 26 1.96 17.89 -2.68
C VAL A 26 2.85 17.20 -1.65
N SER A 27 3.85 17.91 -1.14
CA SER A 27 4.71 17.41 -0.06
C SER A 27 3.97 17.42 1.28
N ASN A 28 4.58 16.84 2.30
CA ASN A 28 4.15 17.09 3.67
C ASN A 28 4.30 18.58 4.02
N GLN A 29 3.53 19.02 5.01
CA GLN A 29 3.68 20.37 5.56
C GLN A 29 5.04 20.53 6.25
N TYR A 30 5.68 21.68 6.03
CA TYR A 30 6.92 22.09 6.68
C TYR A 30 6.87 23.59 7.02
N THR A 31 7.67 24.04 7.97
CA THR A 31 7.66 25.44 8.47
C THR A 31 8.95 26.20 8.18
N ARG A 32 10.06 25.48 7.96
CA ARG A 32 11.38 26.05 7.71
C ARG A 32 11.60 26.22 6.20
N PRO A 33 11.78 27.45 5.68
CA PRO A 33 11.97 27.67 4.24
C PRO A 33 13.14 26.88 3.62
N GLU A 34 14.18 26.58 4.40
CA GLU A 34 15.31 25.74 3.95
C GLU A 34 14.90 24.31 3.56
N ASP A 35 13.77 23.79 4.06
CA ASP A 35 13.27 22.45 3.74
C ASP A 35 12.62 22.39 2.34
N THR A 36 12.39 23.53 1.68
CA THR A 36 11.76 23.59 0.34
C THR A 36 12.50 22.74 -0.70
N ILE A 37 13.83 22.67 -0.63
CA ILE A 37 14.63 21.85 -1.56
C ILE A 37 14.34 20.36 -1.36
N ALA A 38 14.28 19.91 -0.10
CA ALA A 38 13.97 18.52 0.23
C ALA A 38 12.51 18.19 -0.16
N ALA A 39 11.56 19.08 0.15
CA ALA A 39 10.16 18.93 -0.24
C ALA A 39 9.99 18.83 -1.76
N TYR A 40 10.68 19.68 -2.53
CA TYR A 40 10.70 19.64 -3.99
C TYR A 40 11.27 18.31 -4.51
N ALA A 41 12.37 17.82 -3.92
CA ALA A 41 12.98 16.55 -4.32
C ALA A 41 12.01 15.37 -4.12
N VAL A 42 11.27 15.35 -3.00
CA VAL A 42 10.23 14.35 -2.74
C VAL A 42 9.11 14.46 -3.79
N CYS A 43 8.56 15.66 -4.04
CA CYS A 43 7.53 15.86 -5.06
C CYS A 43 7.99 15.41 -6.46
N SER A 44 9.21 15.75 -6.86
CA SER A 44 9.78 15.37 -8.16
C SER A 44 9.87 13.85 -8.31
N ARG A 45 10.28 13.13 -7.26
CA ARG A 45 10.33 11.67 -7.25
C ARG A 45 8.94 11.05 -7.30
N THR A 46 8.00 11.56 -6.50
CA THR A 46 6.60 11.12 -6.52
C THR A 46 5.99 11.27 -7.91
N ALA A 47 6.24 12.40 -8.58
CA ALA A 47 5.75 12.69 -9.93
C ALA A 47 6.24 11.67 -10.98
N LYS A 48 7.45 11.12 -10.80
CA LYS A 48 8.05 10.10 -11.67
C LYS A 48 7.48 8.70 -11.39
N LEU A 49 7.28 8.36 -10.11
CA LEU A 49 6.76 7.05 -9.70
C LEU A 49 5.27 6.88 -10.04
N LYS A 50 4.46 7.91 -9.80
CA LYS A 50 3.02 7.89 -10.07
C LYS A 50 2.78 8.45 -11.47
N SER A 51 2.95 7.61 -12.49
CA SER A 51 2.75 7.96 -13.90
C SER A 51 1.27 8.02 -14.31
N GLN A 52 0.36 7.40 -13.53
CA GLN A 52 -1.07 7.48 -13.79
C GLN A 52 -1.65 8.86 -13.43
N PRO A 53 -2.59 9.38 -14.22
CA PRO A 53 -3.15 10.71 -14.01
C PRO A 53 -4.17 10.71 -12.88
N THR A 54 -3.71 10.98 -11.66
CA THR A 54 -4.54 11.54 -10.59
C THR A 54 -4.39 13.05 -10.58
N HIS A 55 -5.46 13.80 -10.33
CA HIS A 55 -5.42 15.26 -10.30
C HIS A 55 -4.58 15.79 -9.13
N VAL A 56 -4.64 15.12 -7.98
CA VAL A 56 -3.85 15.44 -6.80
C VAL A 56 -3.19 14.16 -6.28
N THR A 57 -1.88 14.23 -6.00
CA THR A 57 -1.14 13.18 -5.31
C THR A 57 -0.43 13.77 -4.12
N MET A 58 -0.75 13.28 -2.92
CA MET A 58 0.03 13.56 -1.73
C MET A 58 1.27 12.66 -1.72
N CYS A 59 2.44 13.21 -1.43
CA CYS A 59 3.67 12.41 -1.37
C CYS A 59 3.60 11.37 -0.24
N GLU A 60 2.90 11.68 0.84
CA GLU A 60 2.63 10.75 1.94
C GLU A 60 1.90 9.48 1.47
N ASP A 61 0.96 9.60 0.52
CA ASP A 61 0.23 8.46 -0.04
C ASP A 61 1.16 7.55 -0.88
N ALA A 62 2.34 8.05 -1.28
CA ALA A 62 3.38 7.33 -1.99
C ALA A 62 4.61 7.01 -1.11
N PHE A 63 4.54 7.24 0.20
CA PHE A 63 5.67 7.11 1.13
C PHE A 63 6.42 5.78 0.97
N PHE A 64 5.70 4.66 0.96
CA PHE A 64 6.34 3.34 0.89
C PHE A 64 7.02 3.10 -0.47
N ASP A 65 6.38 3.50 -1.57
CA ASP A 65 6.96 3.38 -2.92
C ASP A 65 8.22 4.25 -3.07
N LEU A 66 8.20 5.46 -2.48
CA LEU A 66 9.35 6.36 -2.44
C LEU A 66 10.52 5.76 -1.66
N MET A 67 10.23 5.14 -0.51
CA MET A 67 11.24 4.45 0.31
C MET A 67 11.86 3.28 -0.45
N LEU A 68 11.05 2.44 -1.09
CA LEU A 68 11.54 1.31 -1.88
C LEU A 68 12.35 1.76 -3.10
N ALA A 69 11.98 2.88 -3.72
CA ALA A 69 12.71 3.44 -4.85
C ALA A 69 14.09 4.03 -4.49
N GLN A 70 14.46 4.08 -3.21
CA GLN A 70 15.82 4.41 -2.76
C GLN A 70 16.70 3.18 -2.55
N VAL A 71 16.16 1.96 -2.68
CA VAL A 71 16.96 0.73 -2.54
C VAL A 71 17.79 0.54 -3.81
N ASP A 72 19.11 0.62 -3.68
CA ASP A 72 20.05 0.51 -4.81
C ASP A 72 20.00 -0.85 -5.51
N HIS A 73 19.76 -1.92 -4.74
CA HIS A 73 19.72 -3.30 -5.20
C HIS A 73 18.29 -3.84 -5.22
N ALA A 74 17.51 -3.46 -6.22
CA ALA A 74 16.10 -3.85 -6.30
C ALA A 74 15.86 -5.38 -6.33
N GLU A 75 16.86 -6.16 -6.74
CA GLU A 75 16.87 -7.63 -6.74
C GLU A 75 16.75 -8.25 -5.34
N ILE A 76 17.06 -7.51 -4.27
CA ILE A 76 16.91 -8.00 -2.90
C ILE A 76 15.47 -7.86 -2.39
N LEU A 77 14.67 -6.98 -2.99
CA LEU A 77 13.32 -6.67 -2.53
C LEU A 77 12.41 -7.91 -2.38
N PRO A 78 12.44 -8.91 -3.28
CA PRO A 78 11.71 -10.16 -3.11
C PRO A 78 12.01 -10.90 -1.79
N PHE A 79 13.21 -10.75 -1.23
CA PHE A 79 13.58 -11.38 0.06
C PHE A 79 12.95 -10.68 1.27
N PHE A 80 12.35 -9.50 1.09
CA PHE A 80 11.53 -8.86 2.13
C PHE A 80 10.07 -9.32 2.13
N ILE A 81 9.66 -10.15 1.16
CA ILE A 81 8.31 -10.72 1.14
C ILE A 81 8.25 -11.90 2.12
N ASN A 82 7.38 -11.78 3.12
CA ASN A 82 7.15 -12.83 4.10
C ASN A 82 6.76 -14.17 3.41
N PRO A 83 7.37 -15.31 3.77
CA PRO A 83 7.07 -16.61 3.16
C PRO A 83 5.57 -17.00 3.19
N ALA A 84 4.81 -16.53 4.18
CA ALA A 84 3.37 -16.78 4.23
C ALA A 84 2.61 -16.19 3.04
N VAL A 85 3.05 -15.05 2.50
CA VAL A 85 2.47 -14.47 1.28
C VAL A 85 2.63 -15.44 0.12
N LYS A 86 3.78 -16.08 -0.01
CA LYS A 86 4.02 -17.10 -1.04
C LYS A 86 3.19 -18.36 -0.78
N ALA A 87 3.15 -18.86 0.46
CA ALA A 87 2.34 -20.03 0.80
C ALA A 87 0.85 -19.83 0.48
N LEU A 88 0.32 -18.63 0.70
CA LEU A 88 -1.06 -18.29 0.33
C LEU A 88 -1.26 -18.17 -1.18
N MET A 89 -0.28 -17.65 -1.92
CA MET A 89 -0.31 -17.63 -3.39
C MET A 89 -0.36 -19.05 -3.97
N ASP A 90 0.51 -19.93 -3.48
CA ASP A 90 0.61 -21.32 -3.92
C ASP A 90 -0.70 -22.06 -3.58
N HIS A 91 -1.20 -21.90 -2.35
CA HIS A 91 -2.47 -22.48 -1.92
C HIS A 91 -3.67 -21.99 -2.76
N ASP A 92 -3.77 -20.69 -3.04
CA ASP A 92 -4.86 -20.13 -3.86
C ASP A 92 -4.80 -20.66 -5.30
N ALA A 93 -3.60 -20.84 -5.87
CA ALA A 93 -3.43 -21.40 -7.20
C ALA A 93 -3.85 -22.89 -7.28
N GLU A 94 -3.52 -23.68 -6.27
CA GLU A 94 -3.84 -25.11 -6.21
C GLU A 94 -5.33 -25.37 -5.89
N ASN A 95 -5.90 -24.60 -4.96
CA ASN A 95 -7.22 -24.87 -4.38
C ASN A 95 -8.33 -23.95 -4.92
N LYS A 96 -7.99 -23.00 -5.81
CA LYS A 96 -8.89 -21.95 -6.32
C LYS A 96 -9.59 -21.19 -5.19
N THR A 97 -8.84 -20.91 -4.13
CA THR A 97 -9.31 -20.09 -3.00
C THR A 97 -8.95 -18.62 -3.19
N GLU A 98 -9.34 -17.80 -2.21
CA GLU A 98 -9.10 -16.35 -2.21
C GLU A 98 -8.50 -15.90 -0.87
N LEU A 99 -7.58 -16.67 -0.31
CA LEU A 99 -6.99 -16.40 1.00
C LEU A 99 -5.99 -15.25 0.95
N LEU A 100 -5.19 -15.16 -0.11
CA LEU A 100 -4.27 -14.06 -0.32
C LEU A 100 -4.97 -12.69 -0.44
N PRO A 101 -5.99 -12.50 -1.30
CA PRO A 101 -6.73 -11.24 -1.34
C PRO A 101 -7.53 -10.99 -0.05
N THR A 102 -7.96 -12.05 0.65
CA THR A 102 -8.59 -11.89 1.98
C THR A 102 -7.60 -11.31 2.99
N MET A 103 -6.36 -11.79 3.02
CA MET A 103 -5.30 -11.25 3.87
C MET A 103 -4.97 -9.80 3.53
N ASP A 104 -4.82 -9.49 2.24
CA ASP A 104 -4.52 -8.13 1.78
C ASP A 104 -5.61 -7.14 2.24
N ALA A 105 -6.88 -7.49 1.99
CA ALA A 105 -8.02 -6.66 2.39
C ALA A 105 -8.13 -6.52 3.91
N TYR A 106 -7.82 -7.57 4.67
CA TYR A 106 -7.84 -7.53 6.14
C TYR A 106 -6.83 -6.52 6.70
N LEU A 107 -5.60 -6.53 6.16
CA LEU A 107 -4.54 -5.61 6.56
C LEU A 107 -4.82 -4.18 6.07
N GLU A 108 -5.33 -4.00 4.85
CA GLU A 108 -5.74 -2.69 4.32
C GLU A 108 -6.90 -2.08 5.11
N SER A 109 -7.77 -2.91 5.67
CA SER A 109 -8.87 -2.51 6.54
C SER A 109 -8.46 -2.21 7.99
N GLY A 110 -7.16 -2.16 8.29
CA GLY A 110 -6.66 -1.94 9.65
C GLY A 110 -7.11 -3.05 10.62
N GLU A 111 -7.12 -4.29 10.15
CA GLU A 111 -7.49 -5.48 10.92
C GLU A 111 -8.96 -5.48 11.40
N ASN A 112 -9.80 -4.61 10.81
CA ASN A 112 -11.20 -4.49 11.16
C ASN A 112 -12.06 -5.50 10.38
N LEU A 113 -12.58 -6.51 11.08
CA LEU A 113 -13.38 -7.58 10.47
C LEU A 113 -14.63 -7.07 9.74
N THR A 114 -15.34 -6.09 10.30
CA THR A 114 -16.58 -5.57 9.69
C THR A 114 -16.28 -4.81 8.41
N HIS A 115 -15.22 -3.99 8.42
CA HIS A 115 -14.80 -3.25 7.24
C HIS A 115 -14.28 -4.20 6.15
N THR A 116 -13.43 -5.16 6.53
CA THR A 116 -12.88 -6.19 5.63
C THR A 116 -13.99 -7.01 4.97
N ALA A 117 -14.98 -7.48 5.74
CA ALA A 117 -16.10 -8.28 5.22
C ALA A 117 -16.94 -7.49 4.21
N ARG A 118 -17.15 -6.18 4.44
CA ARG A 118 -17.81 -5.28 3.50
C ARG A 118 -16.99 -5.08 2.23
N GLN A 119 -15.68 -4.85 2.35
CA GLN A 119 -14.77 -4.68 1.23
C GLN A 119 -14.72 -5.93 0.33
N LEU A 120 -14.77 -7.11 0.93
CA LEU A 120 -14.76 -8.40 0.22
C LEU A 120 -16.15 -8.88 -0.22
N PHE A 121 -17.23 -8.16 0.12
CA PHE A 121 -18.62 -8.57 -0.13
C PHE A 121 -18.96 -9.98 0.42
N ILE A 122 -18.43 -10.33 1.60
CA ILE A 122 -18.67 -11.62 2.26
C ILE A 122 -19.28 -11.46 3.65
N HIS A 123 -19.88 -12.52 4.16
CA HIS A 123 -20.36 -12.56 5.54
C HIS A 123 -19.21 -12.63 6.56
N LEU A 124 -19.41 -12.05 7.75
CA LEU A 124 -18.39 -12.01 8.82
C LEU A 124 -17.90 -13.42 9.23
N ASN A 125 -18.80 -14.41 9.24
CA ASN A 125 -18.45 -15.80 9.55
C ASN A 125 -17.50 -16.39 8.51
N THR A 126 -17.74 -16.12 7.22
CA THR A 126 -16.87 -16.55 6.13
C THR A 126 -15.49 -15.91 6.26
N LEU A 127 -15.43 -14.62 6.61
CA LEU A 127 -14.16 -13.94 6.87
C LEU A 127 -13.39 -14.59 8.04
N ARG A 128 -14.06 -14.83 9.17
CA ARG A 128 -13.43 -15.49 10.34
C ARG A 128 -12.88 -16.87 9.98
N TYR A 129 -13.63 -17.64 9.20
CA TYR A 129 -13.17 -18.92 8.70
C TYR A 129 -11.93 -18.78 7.81
N ARG A 130 -11.94 -17.86 6.84
CA ARG A 130 -10.78 -17.61 5.96
C ARG A 130 -9.55 -17.15 6.74
N LEU A 131 -9.70 -16.23 7.70
CA LEU A 131 -8.58 -15.77 8.55
C LEU A 131 -8.01 -16.87 9.43
N LYS A 132 -8.88 -17.71 10.02
CA LYS A 132 -8.43 -18.89 10.76
C LYS A 132 -7.65 -19.84 9.84
N HIS A 133 -8.19 -20.12 8.66
CA HIS A 133 -7.54 -21.00 7.69
C HIS A 133 -6.18 -20.46 7.24
N ILE A 134 -6.06 -19.14 7.07
CA ILE A 134 -4.77 -18.50 6.79
C ILE A 134 -3.78 -18.74 7.92
N SER A 135 -4.17 -18.53 9.18
CA SER A 135 -3.30 -18.86 10.32
C SER A 135 -2.93 -20.34 10.36
N ASP A 136 -3.86 -21.25 10.04
CA ASP A 136 -3.59 -22.69 10.04
C ASP A 136 -2.59 -23.11 8.95
N ILE A 137 -2.68 -22.53 7.74
CA ILE A 137 -1.75 -22.80 6.62
C ILE A 137 -0.37 -22.19 6.86
N THR A 138 -0.34 -20.96 7.38
CA THR A 138 0.89 -20.16 7.43
C THR A 138 1.62 -20.24 8.76
N GLY A 139 0.96 -20.72 9.82
CA GLY A 139 1.46 -20.68 11.19
C GLY A 139 1.53 -19.28 11.80
N ILE A 140 1.00 -18.26 11.11
CA ILE A 140 1.08 -16.86 11.56
C ILE A 140 0.00 -16.54 12.58
N ASP A 141 0.40 -15.85 13.65
CA ASP A 141 -0.52 -15.17 14.55
C ASP A 141 -0.91 -13.78 14.01
N LEU A 142 -2.16 -13.65 13.57
CA LEU A 142 -2.73 -12.39 13.07
C LEU A 142 -3.17 -11.42 14.18
N LYS A 143 -2.89 -11.75 15.44
CA LYS A 143 -3.07 -10.83 16.57
C LYS A 143 -1.78 -10.11 16.95
N ASP A 144 -0.64 -10.55 16.42
CA ASP A 144 0.64 -9.90 16.64
C ASP A 144 0.81 -8.72 15.67
N ALA A 145 0.85 -7.51 16.22
CA ALA A 145 0.91 -6.27 15.45
C ALA A 145 2.16 -6.20 14.56
N GLU A 146 3.30 -6.69 15.05
CA GLU A 146 4.55 -6.71 14.28
C GLU A 146 4.45 -7.66 13.08
N THR A 147 3.81 -8.80 13.27
CA THR A 147 3.54 -9.76 12.20
C THR A 147 2.59 -9.18 11.16
N CYS A 148 1.49 -8.54 11.57
CA CYS A 148 0.58 -7.83 10.68
C CYS A 148 1.30 -6.72 9.90
N PHE A 149 2.18 -5.95 10.56
CA PHE A 149 3.00 -4.93 9.91
C PHE A 149 3.92 -5.53 8.83
N LYS A 150 4.66 -6.59 9.16
CA LYS A 150 5.55 -7.29 8.20
C LYS A 150 4.78 -7.85 7.01
N LEU A 151 3.59 -8.41 7.24
CA LEU A 151 2.72 -8.87 6.17
C LEU A 151 2.26 -7.70 5.30
N GLY A 152 1.76 -6.61 5.89
CA GLY A 152 1.33 -5.42 5.17
C GLY A 152 2.46 -4.82 4.31
N ALA A 153 3.67 -4.73 4.87
CA ALA A 153 4.87 -4.33 4.15
C ALA A 153 5.19 -5.30 2.99
N SER A 154 5.06 -6.61 3.19
CA SER A 154 5.24 -7.62 2.14
C SER A 154 4.29 -7.42 0.98
N PHE A 155 3.01 -7.13 1.24
CA PHE A 155 2.03 -6.79 0.19
C PHE A 155 2.42 -5.49 -0.55
N LYS A 156 2.94 -4.48 0.16
CA LYS A 156 3.42 -3.22 -0.46
C LYS A 156 4.64 -3.45 -1.34
N VAL A 157 5.63 -4.23 -0.88
CA VAL A 157 6.80 -4.64 -1.69
C VAL A 157 6.35 -5.40 -2.94
N ARG A 158 5.43 -6.36 -2.81
CA ARG A 158 4.90 -7.12 -3.94
C ARG A 158 4.22 -6.20 -4.98
N ARG A 159 3.37 -5.26 -4.54
CA ARG A 159 2.72 -4.29 -5.43
C ARG A 159 3.76 -3.40 -6.13
N TYR A 160 4.79 -2.95 -5.42
CA TYR A 160 5.87 -2.15 -6.00
C TYR A 160 6.64 -2.91 -7.09
N LEU A 161 7.04 -4.16 -6.83
CA LEU A 161 7.72 -5.02 -7.80
C LEU A 161 6.87 -5.24 -9.06
N ASN A 162 5.58 -5.54 -8.88
CA ASN A 162 4.64 -5.75 -9.98
C ASN A 162 4.46 -4.49 -10.84
N HIS A 163 4.29 -3.31 -10.23
CA HIS A 163 4.11 -2.06 -10.96
C HIS A 163 5.36 -1.65 -11.75
N ASN A 164 6.55 -1.89 -11.21
CA ASN A 164 7.81 -1.53 -11.85
C ASN A 164 8.34 -2.63 -12.80
N LYS A 165 7.57 -3.70 -13.03
CA LYS A 165 7.98 -4.87 -13.84
C LYS A 165 9.33 -5.45 -13.41
N LEU A 166 9.65 -5.34 -12.13
CA LEU A 166 10.82 -5.94 -11.52
C LEU A 166 10.44 -7.38 -11.18
N THR A 167 10.31 -8.20 -12.23
CA THR A 167 9.91 -9.60 -12.10
C THR A 167 11.13 -10.45 -11.79
N PHE A 168 11.01 -11.30 -10.78
CA PHE A 168 11.93 -12.42 -10.57
C PHE A 168 11.92 -13.27 -11.83
N THR A 169 13.05 -13.38 -12.52
CA THR A 169 13.24 -14.46 -13.48
C THR A 169 13.68 -15.67 -12.67
N ARG A 170 12.71 -16.56 -12.41
CA ARG A 170 12.81 -17.93 -11.89
C ARG A 170 13.68 -18.18 -10.65
#